data_AF-A0A6P4JH42-F1
#
_entry.id   AF-A0A6P4JH42-F1
#
_cell.length_a   1.000
_cell.length_b   1.000
_cell.length_c   1.000
_cell.angle_alpha   90.00
_cell.angle_beta   90.00
_cell.angle_gamma   90.00
#
_symmetry.space_group_name_H-M   'P 1'
#
loop_
_entity.id
_entity.type
_entity.pdbx_description
1 polymer ?
#
loop_
_entity_poly.entity_id
_entity_poly.type
_entity_poly.pdbx_seq_one_letter_code
_entity_poly.pdbx_strand_id
1 'polypeptide(L)'
;MHLKAILSLFAVLCLTLVAGQDRDCDELARRCETCVRQLNNDNDRRMPTLNRECRSRTRRTWRWRDVGRCELTRLNCQGWNRRMNCGDIAELAGMQRIRS
;
A
#
# COMPACT_ATOMS: atom_id res chain seq x y z
N MET A 1 -39.22 -7.62 11.33
CA MET A 1 -38.68 -6.24 11.24
C MET A 1 -37.31 -6.08 11.91
N HIS A 2 -37.01 -6.81 12.98
CA HIS A 2 -35.69 -6.77 13.65
C HIS A 2 -34.52 -7.31 12.83
N LEU A 3 -34.73 -8.31 11.97
CA LEU A 3 -33.65 -8.88 11.14
C LEU A 3 -33.01 -7.84 10.21
N LYS A 4 -33.82 -6.92 9.64
CA LYS A 4 -33.33 -5.83 8.78
C LYS A 4 -32.46 -4.85 9.58
N ALA A 5 -32.86 -4.53 10.82
CA ALA A 5 -32.12 -3.65 11.72
C ALA A 5 -30.78 -4.28 12.17
N ILE A 6 -30.78 -5.58 12.48
CA ILE A 6 -29.58 -6.33 12.84
C ILE A 6 -28.60 -6.37 11.66
N LEU A 7 -29.10 -6.67 10.46
CA LEU A 7 -28.28 -6.68 9.24
C LEU A 7 -27.70 -5.29 8.93
N SER A 8 -28.49 -4.23 9.09
CA SER A 8 -27.98 -2.86 8.89
C SER A 8 -26.91 -2.48 9.92
N LEU A 9 -27.08 -2.85 11.19
CA LEU A 9 -26.08 -2.60 12.23
C LEU A 9 -24.78 -3.35 11.92
N PHE A 10 -24.88 -4.62 11.53
CA PHE A 10 -23.71 -5.42 11.17
C PHE A 10 -22.98 -4.86 9.95
N ALA A 11 -23.71 -4.43 8.92
CA ALA A 11 -23.14 -3.80 7.74
C ALA A 11 -22.39 -2.50 8.09
N VAL A 12 -22.99 -1.63 8.91
CA VAL A 12 -22.32 -0.40 9.38
C VAL A 12 -21.05 -0.74 10.16
N LEU A 13 -21.11 -1.74 11.05
CA LEU A 13 -19.96 -2.14 11.85
C LEU A 13 -18.80 -2.66 10.99
N CYS A 14 -19.08 -3.54 10.02
CA CYS A 14 -18.08 -4.03 9.07
C CYS A 14 -17.44 -2.90 8.25
N LEU A 15 -18.24 -1.95 7.76
CA LEU A 15 -17.73 -0.80 6.99
C LEU A 15 -16.84 0.10 7.85
N THR A 16 -17.20 0.34 9.12
CA THR A 16 -16.38 1.16 10.04
C THR A 16 -15.06 0.50 10.40
N LEU A 17 -15.02 -0.83 10.55
CA LEU A 17 -13.79 -1.57 10.83
C LEU A 17 -12.80 -1.50 9.66
N VAL A 18 -13.29 -1.65 8.42
CA VAL A 18 -12.45 -1.52 7.21
C VAL A 18 -11.88 -0.10 7.10
N ALA A 19 -12.70 0.94 7.32
CA ALA A 19 -12.25 2.33 7.28
C ALA A 19 -11.25 2.68 8.41
N GLY A 20 -11.31 1.96 9.55
CA GLY A 20 -10.33 2.10 10.63
C GLY A 20 -8.93 1.63 10.20
N GLN A 21 -8.84 0.49 9.51
CA GLN A 21 -7.56 -0.08 9.05
C GLN A 21 -6.81 0.86 8.10
N ASP A 22 -7.52 1.49 7.15
CA ASP A 22 -6.89 2.45 6.23
C ASP A 22 -6.30 3.66 6.95
N ARG A 23 -6.98 4.15 7.99
CA ARG A 23 -6.49 5.28 8.81
C ARG A 23 -5.22 4.93 9.59
N ASP A 24 -5.12 3.69 10.07
CA ASP A 24 -3.95 3.20 10.80
C ASP A 24 -2.74 3.05 9.88
N CYS A 25 -2.94 2.56 8.64
CA CYS A 25 -1.86 2.47 7.65
C CYS A 25 -1.33 3.85 7.24
N ASP A 26 -2.21 4.86 7.17
CA ASP A 26 -1.81 6.24 6.86
C ASP A 26 -1.02 6.90 7.99
N GLU A 27 -1.41 6.63 9.23
CA GLU A 27 -0.66 7.07 10.42
C GLU A 27 0.71 6.41 10.49
N LEU A 28 0.80 5.11 10.18
CA LEU A 28 2.07 4.40 10.08
C LEU A 28 2.98 5.04 9.03
N ALA A 29 2.45 5.40 7.87
CA ALA A 29 3.20 6.09 6.82
C ALA A 29 3.75 7.44 7.29
N ARG A 30 2.93 8.25 7.98
CA ARG A 30 3.35 9.56 8.53
C ARG A 30 4.48 9.43 9.56
N ARG A 31 4.38 8.43 10.45
CA ARG A 31 5.42 8.14 11.44
C ARG A 31 6.71 7.67 10.78
N CYS A 32 6.60 6.82 9.76
CA CYS A 32 7.74 6.41 8.95
C CYS A 32 8.43 7.63 8.31
N GLU A 33 7.68 8.54 7.68
CA GLU A 33 8.24 9.74 7.05
C GLU A 33 9.00 10.62 8.06
N THR A 34 8.50 10.72 9.29
CA THR A 34 9.17 11.45 10.38
C THR A 34 10.53 10.82 10.73
N CYS A 35 10.58 9.49 10.86
CA CYS A 35 11.83 8.76 11.11
C CYS A 35 12.81 8.90 9.93
N VAL A 36 12.32 8.65 8.72
CA VAL A 36 13.13 8.62 7.50
C VAL A 36 13.71 10.00 7.14
N ARG A 37 13.03 11.10 7.49
CA ARG A 37 13.60 12.46 7.35
C ARG A 37 14.82 12.70 8.22
N GLN A 38 14.94 12.01 9.35
CA GLN A 38 16.09 12.10 10.24
C GLN A 38 17.25 11.19 9.77
N LEU A 39 16.97 10.25 8.86
CA LEU A 39 17.98 9.37 8.29
C LEU A 39 18.68 10.03 7.09
N ASN A 40 19.99 10.22 7.17
CA ASN A 40 20.84 10.66 6.07
C ASN A 40 21.22 9.52 5.11
N ASN A 41 20.29 8.60 4.81
CA ASN A 41 20.54 7.48 3.91
C ASN A 41 19.51 7.42 2.78
N ASP A 42 19.95 7.77 1.57
CA ASP A 42 19.11 7.74 0.38
C ASP A 42 18.62 6.34 0.00
N ASN A 43 19.39 5.29 0.31
CA ASN A 43 18.96 3.92 0.04
C ASN A 43 17.73 3.54 0.86
N ASP A 44 17.65 4.05 2.10
CA ASP A 44 16.50 3.85 2.97
C ASP A 44 15.30 4.69 2.59
N ARG A 45 15.50 5.80 1.88
CA ARG A 45 14.40 6.66 1.40
C ARG A 45 13.81 6.14 0.11
N ARG A 46 14.68 5.90 -0.88
CA ARG A 46 14.32 5.71 -2.30
C ARG A 46 14.35 4.26 -2.76
N MET A 47 14.82 3.34 -1.91
CA MET A 47 14.83 1.90 -2.18
C MET A 47 15.30 1.52 -3.60
N PRO A 48 16.48 2.01 -4.05
CA PRO A 48 16.87 1.93 -5.46
C PRO A 48 17.01 0.49 -5.98
N THR A 49 17.42 -0.46 -5.12
CA THR A 49 17.51 -1.87 -5.48
C THR A 49 16.15 -2.47 -5.82
N LEU A 50 15.16 -2.29 -4.94
CA LEU A 50 13.78 -2.76 -5.16
C LEU A 50 13.20 -2.13 -6.42
N ASN A 51 13.36 -0.82 -6.59
CA ASN A 51 12.83 -0.11 -7.75
C ASN A 51 13.46 -0.57 -9.06
N ARG A 52 14.78 -0.81 -9.08
CA ARG A 52 15.47 -1.35 -10.25
C ARG A 52 14.97 -2.76 -10.59
N GLU A 53 14.87 -3.63 -9.59
CA GLU A 53 14.45 -5.01 -9.78
C GLU A 53 13.00 -5.10 -10.24
N CYS A 54 12.08 -4.43 -9.56
CA CYS A 54 10.68 -4.46 -9.92
C CYS A 54 10.41 -3.83 -11.28
N ARG A 55 11.04 -2.69 -11.60
CA ARG A 55 10.98 -2.11 -12.94
C ARG A 55 11.40 -3.12 -14.01
N SER A 56 12.47 -3.89 -13.77
CA SER A 56 12.92 -4.93 -14.71
C SER A 56 11.91 -6.07 -14.84
N ARG A 57 11.42 -6.60 -13.71
CA ARG A 57 10.47 -7.72 -13.67
C ARG A 57 9.11 -7.38 -14.29
N THR A 58 8.61 -6.17 -14.06
CA THR A 58 7.27 -5.74 -14.52
C THR A 58 7.28 -4.91 -15.79
N ARG A 59 8.44 -4.76 -16.47
CA ARG A 59 8.60 -3.89 -17.66
C ARG A 59 7.60 -4.13 -18.80
N ARG A 60 7.00 -5.31 -18.86
CA ARG A 60 6.03 -5.70 -19.90
C ARG A 60 4.57 -5.47 -19.49
N THR A 61 4.30 -5.30 -18.20
CA THR A 61 2.95 -5.27 -17.64
C THR A 61 2.61 -3.94 -16.99
N TRP A 62 3.56 -3.27 -16.33
CA TRP A 62 3.32 -2.06 -15.55
C TRP A 62 4.32 -0.95 -15.88
N ARG A 63 3.83 0.30 -15.94
CA ARG A 63 4.65 1.51 -15.98
C ARG A 63 5.14 1.81 -14.56
N TRP A 64 6.28 1.24 -14.21
CA TRP A 64 6.83 1.32 -12.86
C TRP A 64 7.26 2.75 -12.48
N ARG A 65 6.69 3.28 -11.40
CA ARG A 65 7.18 4.48 -10.68
C ARG A 65 7.98 4.04 -9.46
N ASP A 66 9.03 4.80 -9.12
CA ASP A 66 9.79 4.54 -7.89
C ASP A 66 8.89 4.64 -6.66
N VAL A 67 8.96 3.60 -5.83
CA VAL A 67 8.28 3.48 -4.53
C VAL A 67 9.28 3.75 -3.43
N GLY A 68 8.94 4.68 -2.53
CA GLY A 68 9.76 4.98 -1.35
C GLY A 68 9.53 4.00 -0.20
N ARG A 69 10.35 4.07 0.85
CA ARG A 69 10.24 3.18 2.02
C ARG A 69 8.90 3.28 2.73
N CYS A 70 8.46 4.50 3.04
CA CYS A 70 7.23 4.70 3.79
C CYS A 70 5.99 4.41 2.94
N GLU A 71 6.08 4.67 1.63
CA GLU A 71 5.08 4.23 0.68
C GLU A 71 4.97 2.70 0.66
N LEU A 72 6.09 1.98 0.57
CA LEU A 72 6.07 0.51 0.61
C LEU A 72 5.52 -0.03 1.93
N THR A 73 5.86 0.58 3.07
CA THR A 73 5.29 0.22 4.37
C THR A 73 3.77 0.41 4.40
N ARG A 74 3.27 1.52 3.84
CA ARG A 74 1.82 1.76 3.70
C ARG A 74 1.17 0.68 2.84
N LEU A 75 1.75 0.38 1.68
CA LEU A 75 1.22 -0.64 0.75
C LEU A 75 1.22 -2.04 1.39
N ASN A 76 2.24 -2.39 2.19
CA ASN A 76 2.28 -3.65 2.93
C ASN A 76 1.18 -3.72 4.01
N CYS A 77 0.91 -2.61 4.69
CA CYS A 77 -0.18 -2.53 5.67
C CYS A 77 -1.56 -2.71 5.01
N GLN A 78 -1.79 -2.02 3.89
CA GLN A 78 -3.05 -2.13 3.14
C GLN A 78 -3.20 -3.50 2.45
N GLY A 79 -2.09 -4.08 2.01
CA GLY A 79 -2.00 -5.35 1.30
C GLY A 79 -1.66 -6.54 2.20
N TRP A 80 -1.99 -6.53 3.48
CA TRP A 80 -1.58 -7.55 4.46
C TRP A 80 -1.94 -9.00 4.07
N ASN A 81 -2.93 -9.18 3.20
CA ASN A 81 -3.38 -10.46 2.68
C ASN A 81 -2.76 -10.84 1.31
N ARG A 82 -1.85 -10.03 0.77
CA ARG A 82 -1.18 -10.25 -0.52
C ARG A 82 0.26 -10.74 -0.33
N ARG A 83 0.84 -11.32 -1.39
CA ARG A 83 2.24 -11.80 -1.38
C ARG A 83 3.26 -10.66 -1.49
N MET A 84 2.81 -9.45 -1.85
CA MET A 84 3.64 -8.26 -2.02
C MET A 84 4.80 -8.46 -3.01
N ASN A 85 4.53 -9.19 -4.10
CA ASN A 85 5.45 -9.23 -5.24
C ASN A 85 5.40 -7.90 -6.02
N CYS A 86 6.33 -7.66 -6.95
CA CYS A 86 6.38 -6.43 -7.72
C CYS A 86 5.08 -6.11 -8.48
N GLY A 87 4.34 -7.12 -8.96
CA GLY A 87 3.04 -6.93 -9.58
C GLY A 87 1.96 -6.49 -8.58
N ASP A 88 1.92 -7.13 -7.41
CA ASP A 88 1.00 -6.76 -6.32
C ASP A 88 1.27 -5.32 -5.85
N ILE A 89 2.56 -4.95 -5.70
CA ILE A 89 2.98 -3.60 -5.33
C ILE A 89 2.53 -2.59 -6.39
N ALA A 90 2.78 -2.87 -7.67
CA ALA A 90 2.38 -1.97 -8.76
C ALA A 90 0.86 -1.77 -8.80
N GLU A 91 0.08 -2.83 -8.58
CA GLU A 91 -1.38 -2.75 -8.54
C GLU A 91 -1.89 -1.96 -7.34
N LEU A 92 -1.40 -2.25 -6.14
CA LEU A 92 -1.78 -1.52 -4.92
C LEU A 92 -1.37 -0.04 -4.98
N ALA A 93 -0.22 0.26 -5.59
CA ALA A 93 0.24 1.62 -5.82
C ALA A 93 -0.51 2.34 -6.96
N GLY A 94 -1.50 1.70 -7.59
CA GLY A 94 -2.29 2.29 -8.67
C GLY A 94 -1.48 2.61 -9.92
N MET A 95 -0.40 1.87 -10.20
CA MET A 95 0.43 2.10 -11.37
C MET A 95 -0.33 1.79 -12.67
N GLN A 96 0.05 2.44 -13.77
CA GLN A 96 -0.61 2.21 -15.05
C GLN A 96 -0.16 0.88 -15.68
N ARG A 97 -1.10 0.06 -16.15
CA ARG A 97 -0.78 -1.12 -16.98
C ARG A 97 -0.35 -0.68 -18.39
N ILE A 98 0.66 -1.36 -18.96
CA ILE A 98 1.20 -1.04 -20.29
C ILE A 98 0.25 -1.48 -21.42
N ARG A 99 -0.64 -2.44 -21.15
CA ARG A 99 -1.74 -2.86 -22.04
C ARG A 99 -3.02 -3.11 -21.23
N SER A 100 -4.09 -2.44 -21.62
CA SER A 100 -5.45 -2.99 -21.64
C SER A 100 -5.84 -3.19 -23.10
#